data_AF-A0AB35BJB9-F1
#
_entry.id   AF-A0AB35BJB9-F1
#
_cell.length_a   1.000
_cell.length_b   1.000
_cell.length_c   1.000
_cell.angle_alpha   90.00
_cell.angle_beta   90.00
_cell.angle_gamma   90.00
#
_symmetry.space_group_name_H-M   'P 1'
#
loop_
_entity.id
_entity.type
_entity.pdbx_description
1 polymer ?
#
loop_
_entity_poly.entity_id
_entity_poly.type
_entity_poly.pdbx_seq_one_letter_code
_entity_poly.pdbx_strand_id
1 'polypeptide(L)'
;MASAASVGRSAAWTAMAIAMTFGATACIGAVDRADFDAAMRARGGGMTTAVVRDAMAALALEYGVTELQVTSVNIGPVETVEVTVRNPARPDQLDSFTFDGRYLSEPTPVPVSAHDDLDAQSFSLGEVPALDRVESLVDDALADTAFDDGQVTGISVNRTEAIRPTVMVESPRSRALVVFDADGAISGVHPL
;
A
#
# COMPACT_ATOMS: atom_id res chain seq x y z
N MET A 1 25.14 -81.46 -45.23
CA MET A 1 26.18 -80.47 -45.59
C MET A 1 26.17 -79.38 -44.52
N ALA A 2 27.37 -79.09 -43.99
CA ALA A 2 27.83 -78.07 -43.02
C ALA A 2 26.79 -77.14 -42.33
N SER A 3 26.72 -76.95 -41.01
CA SER A 3 27.69 -76.79 -39.89
C SER A 3 27.81 -75.32 -39.42
N ALA A 4 27.76 -75.18 -38.08
CA ALA A 4 28.18 -74.09 -37.19
C ALA A 4 27.40 -72.75 -37.27
N ALA A 5 26.62 -72.31 -36.28
CA ALA A 5 26.87 -72.12 -34.83
C ALA A 5 27.98 -71.09 -34.53
N SER A 6 27.58 -69.88 -34.13
CA SER A 6 28.43 -68.98 -33.34
C SER A 6 27.75 -68.72 -31.98
N VAL A 7 28.22 -69.46 -30.99
CA VAL A 7 28.01 -69.17 -29.56
C VAL A 7 28.99 -68.07 -29.18
N GLY A 8 28.50 -67.01 -28.54
CA GLY A 8 29.29 -65.84 -28.13
C GLY A 8 28.87 -65.28 -26.77
N ARG A 9 28.92 -66.15 -25.75
CA ARG A 9 29.22 -65.91 -24.31
C ARG A 9 28.73 -64.61 -23.64
N SER A 10 27.76 -64.84 -22.75
CA SER A 10 27.47 -64.22 -21.44
C SER A 10 28.53 -63.30 -20.81
N ALA A 11 28.07 -62.16 -20.27
CA ALA A 11 28.44 -61.68 -18.93
C ALA A 11 27.44 -60.60 -18.47
N ALA A 12 26.49 -60.99 -17.63
CA ALA A 12 25.67 -60.10 -16.83
C ALA A 12 26.46 -59.71 -15.57
N TRP A 13 26.79 -58.43 -15.35
CA TRP A 13 27.07 -57.86 -14.03
C TRP A 13 26.70 -56.37 -14.03
N THR A 14 25.50 -56.11 -13.52
CA THR A 14 25.12 -55.12 -12.49
C THR A 14 26.00 -53.87 -12.26
N ALA A 15 25.36 -52.70 -12.34
CA ALA A 15 25.29 -51.63 -11.33
C ALA A 15 25.63 -50.20 -11.81
N MET A 16 24.79 -49.26 -11.34
CA MET A 16 24.98 -47.78 -11.29
C MET A 16 24.92 -47.02 -12.63
N ALA A 17 24.13 -45.96 -12.82
CA ALA A 17 23.44 -45.10 -11.87
C ALA A 17 22.17 -44.50 -12.51
N ILE A 18 21.03 -44.79 -11.87
CA ILE A 18 19.85 -43.92 -11.87
C ILE A 18 20.16 -42.85 -10.82
N ALA A 19 20.30 -41.59 -11.23
CA ALA A 19 19.96 -40.39 -10.44
C ALA A 19 20.48 -39.12 -11.15
N MET A 20 19.71 -38.61 -12.11
CA MET A 20 19.67 -37.17 -12.37
C MET A 20 18.21 -36.72 -12.41
N THR A 21 17.47 -37.08 -11.37
CA THR A 21 16.38 -36.23 -10.87
C THR A 21 17.04 -35.10 -10.08
N PHE A 22 17.49 -34.06 -10.77
CA PHE A 22 17.71 -32.79 -10.11
C PHE A 22 16.33 -32.27 -9.71
N GLY A 23 16.04 -32.38 -8.42
CA GLY A 23 14.83 -31.88 -7.82
C GLY A 23 14.71 -30.38 -8.07
N ALA A 24 13.72 -30.00 -8.88
CA ALA A 24 13.11 -28.70 -8.77
C ALA A 24 12.18 -28.73 -7.54
N THR A 25 12.75 -28.92 -6.35
CA THR A 25 12.20 -28.30 -5.15
C THR A 25 12.56 -26.81 -5.26
N ALA A 26 11.87 -26.11 -6.15
CA ALA A 26 11.97 -24.67 -6.24
C ALA A 26 11.54 -24.14 -4.87
N CYS A 27 12.48 -23.46 -4.21
CA CYS A 27 12.31 -22.89 -2.89
C CYS A 27 11.01 -22.08 -2.83
N ILE A 28 10.11 -22.47 -1.93
CA ILE A 28 9.14 -21.53 -1.39
C ILE A 28 9.97 -20.49 -0.64
N GLY A 29 9.99 -19.23 -1.09
CA GLY A 29 10.32 -18.11 -0.20
C GLY A 29 11.60 -17.31 -0.49
N ALA A 30 11.83 -16.88 -1.73
CA ALA A 30 12.64 -15.68 -1.97
C ALA A 30 12.12 -14.96 -3.22
N VAL A 31 11.06 -14.16 -3.06
CA VAL A 31 10.78 -13.12 -4.05
C VAL A 31 11.90 -12.09 -3.89
N ASP A 32 12.60 -11.76 -4.98
CA ASP A 32 13.59 -10.69 -4.94
C ASP A 32 12.92 -9.40 -4.45
N ARG A 33 13.58 -8.64 -3.57
CA ARG A 33 13.02 -7.42 -3.01
C ARG A 33 12.62 -6.44 -4.12
N ALA A 34 13.44 -6.31 -5.16
CA ALA A 34 13.17 -5.42 -6.28
C ALA A 34 11.98 -5.89 -7.12
N ASP A 35 11.80 -7.20 -7.30
CA ASP A 35 10.65 -7.77 -8.01
C ASP A 35 9.35 -7.59 -7.21
N PHE A 36 9.40 -7.79 -5.88
CA PHE A 36 8.27 -7.51 -5.00
C PHE A 36 7.90 -6.03 -5.03
N ASP A 37 8.88 -5.14 -4.89
CA ASP A 37 8.66 -3.70 -4.93
C ASP A 37 8.13 -3.27 -6.31
N ALA A 38 8.57 -3.92 -7.40
CA ALA A 38 8.06 -3.66 -8.74
C ALA A 38 6.63 -4.15 -8.93
N ALA A 39 6.29 -5.33 -8.42
CA ALA A 39 4.92 -5.84 -8.43
C ALA A 39 3.98 -4.98 -7.57
N MET A 40 4.45 -4.49 -6.42
CA MET A 40 3.71 -3.54 -5.58
C MET A 40 3.50 -2.21 -6.30
N ARG A 41 4.55 -1.66 -6.94
CA ARG A 41 4.45 -0.44 -7.76
C ARG A 41 3.46 -0.58 -8.90
N ALA A 42 3.49 -1.70 -9.62
CA ALA A 42 2.55 -1.98 -10.70
C ALA A 42 1.08 -2.06 -10.25
N ARG A 43 0.83 -2.20 -8.94
CA ARG A 43 -0.50 -2.23 -8.32
C ARG A 43 -0.81 -0.95 -7.53
N GLY A 44 -0.18 0.17 -7.86
CA GLY A 44 -0.40 1.46 -7.18
C GLY A 44 0.33 1.59 -5.83
N GLY A 45 1.41 0.83 -5.63
CA GLY A 45 2.24 0.89 -4.42
C GLY A 45 1.59 0.28 -3.17
N GLY A 46 0.42 -0.35 -3.28
CA GLY A 46 -0.36 -0.86 -2.14
C GLY A 46 -1.31 0.17 -1.52
N MET A 47 -1.43 1.35 -2.13
CA MET A 47 -2.39 2.38 -1.73
C MET A 47 -3.74 2.04 -2.36
N THR A 48 -4.59 1.38 -1.59
CA THR A 48 -5.87 0.85 -2.08
C THR A 48 -7.04 1.39 -1.27
N THR A 49 -8.22 1.42 -1.89
CA THR A 49 -9.44 1.75 -1.15
C THR A 49 -9.70 0.74 -0.03
N ALA A 50 -9.32 -0.53 -0.25
CA ALA A 50 -9.47 -1.58 0.74
C ALA A 50 -8.66 -1.30 2.02
N VAL A 51 -7.39 -0.89 1.91
CA VAL A 51 -6.57 -0.64 3.11
C VAL A 51 -7.08 0.54 3.93
N VAL A 52 -7.59 1.60 3.28
CA VAL A 52 -8.21 2.74 3.97
C VAL A 52 -9.47 2.30 4.70
N ARG A 53 -10.36 1.56 4.03
CA ARG A 53 -11.59 1.06 4.64
C ARG A 53 -11.29 0.16 5.85
N ASP A 54 -10.33 -0.74 5.71
CA ASP A 54 -10.01 -1.72 6.76
C ASP A 54 -9.34 -1.02 7.97
N ALA A 55 -8.48 -0.02 7.74
CA ALA A 55 -7.91 0.83 8.79
C ALA A 55 -9.00 1.58 9.58
N MET A 56 -9.96 2.17 8.87
CA MET A 56 -11.03 2.96 9.49
C MET A 56 -12.04 2.08 10.24
N ALA A 57 -12.29 0.87 9.73
CA ALA A 57 -13.08 -0.13 10.45
C ALA A 57 -12.38 -0.58 11.75
N ALA A 58 -11.05 -0.77 11.72
CA ALA A 58 -10.27 -1.09 12.91
C ALA A 58 -10.31 0.04 13.96
N LEU A 59 -10.17 1.30 13.53
CA LEU A 59 -10.29 2.45 14.41
C LEU A 59 -11.70 2.59 15.02
N ALA A 60 -12.73 2.35 14.22
CA ALA A 60 -14.12 2.43 14.68
C ALA A 60 -14.40 1.36 15.76
N LEU A 61 -13.83 0.16 15.58
CA LEU A 61 -13.85 -0.91 16.58
C LEU A 61 -13.11 -0.51 17.86
N GLU A 62 -11.90 0.06 17.73
CA GLU A 62 -11.06 0.47 18.87
C GLU A 62 -11.78 1.48 19.77
N TYR A 63 -12.44 2.48 19.18
CA TYR A 63 -13.18 3.48 19.94
C TYR A 63 -14.63 3.07 20.26
N GLY A 64 -15.13 1.98 19.67
CA GLY A 64 -16.52 1.53 19.85
C GLY A 64 -17.56 2.50 19.30
N VAL A 65 -17.25 3.19 18.19
CA VAL A 65 -18.11 4.19 17.54
C VAL A 65 -18.41 3.80 16.10
N THR A 66 -19.47 4.38 15.52
CA THR A 66 -19.82 4.16 14.10
C THR A 66 -19.20 5.20 13.18
N GLU A 67 -18.89 6.39 13.70
CA GLU A 67 -18.30 7.48 12.94
C GLU A 67 -17.11 8.04 13.73
N LEU A 68 -16.04 8.32 12.99
CA LEU A 68 -14.81 8.89 13.52
C LEU A 68 -14.60 10.27 12.92
N GLN A 69 -14.13 11.18 13.76
CA GLN A 69 -13.60 12.46 13.33
C GLN A 69 -12.08 12.36 13.29
N VAL A 70 -11.49 12.75 12.16
CA VAL A 70 -10.05 12.68 11.92
C VAL A 70 -9.54 14.05 11.48
N THR A 71 -8.29 14.36 11.78
CA THR A 71 -7.63 15.59 11.31
C THR A 71 -6.69 15.32 10.14
N SER A 72 -6.21 14.08 10.01
CA SER A 72 -5.39 13.66 8.88
C SER A 72 -5.49 12.18 8.59
N VAL A 73 -5.41 11.83 7.31
CA VAL A 73 -5.25 10.46 6.81
C VAL A 73 -4.07 10.47 5.84
N ASN A 74 -3.03 9.70 6.13
CA ASN A 74 -1.86 9.53 5.28
C ASN A 74 -1.78 8.08 4.82
N ILE A 75 -1.78 7.85 3.51
CA ILE A 75 -1.71 6.53 2.90
C ILE A 75 -0.33 6.40 2.28
N GLY A 76 0.45 5.47 2.82
CA GLY A 76 1.80 5.19 2.37
C GLY A 76 1.85 3.93 1.50
N PRO A 77 3.01 3.69 0.87
CA PRO A 77 3.24 2.45 0.14
C PRO A 77 3.21 1.25 1.10
N VAL A 78 3.06 0.05 0.52
CA VAL A 78 3.04 -1.22 1.27
C VAL A 78 1.90 -1.30 2.29
N GLU A 79 0.69 -0.88 1.85
CA GLU A 79 -0.54 -1.02 2.63
C GLU A 79 -0.47 -0.35 4.02
N THR A 80 0.19 0.82 4.10
CA THR A 80 0.31 1.58 5.34
C THR A 80 -0.67 2.75 5.36
N VAL A 81 -1.38 2.94 6.48
CA VAL A 81 -2.26 4.09 6.71
C VAL A 81 -1.96 4.66 8.09
N GLU A 82 -1.58 5.94 8.15
CA GLU A 82 -1.49 6.70 9.39
C GLU A 82 -2.69 7.62 9.51
N VAL A 83 -3.38 7.58 10.66
CA VAL A 83 -4.57 8.39 10.91
C VAL A 83 -4.41 9.12 12.23
N THR A 84 -4.65 10.43 12.22
CA THR A 84 -4.82 11.19 13.46
C THR A 84 -6.29 11.36 13.75
N VAL A 85 -6.74 10.74 14.83
CA VAL A 85 -8.14 10.65 15.23
C VAL A 85 -8.38 11.60 16.40
N ARG A 86 -9.53 12.28 16.36
CA ARG A 86 -10.03 13.03 17.50
C ARG A 86 -10.73 12.09 18.46
N ASN A 87 -10.21 12.02 19.69
CA ASN A 87 -10.69 11.06 20.68
C ASN A 87 -12.18 11.32 20.99
N PRO A 88 -13.10 10.38 20.70
CA PRO A 88 -14.54 10.60 20.89
C PRO A 88 -14.94 10.82 22.36
N ALA A 89 -14.19 10.27 23.31
CA ALA A 89 -14.43 10.47 24.74
C ALA A 89 -13.77 11.75 25.29
N ARG A 90 -12.80 12.31 24.57
CA ARG A 90 -12.09 13.55 24.91
C ARG A 90 -11.86 14.40 23.65
N PRO A 91 -12.88 15.14 23.19
CA PRO A 91 -12.82 15.87 21.91
C PRO A 91 -11.76 16.98 21.84
N ASP A 92 -11.11 17.32 22.94
CA ASP A 92 -9.95 18.23 23.00
C ASP A 92 -8.61 17.51 22.75
N GLN A 93 -8.62 16.19 22.48
CA GLN A 93 -7.43 15.35 22.39
C GLN A 93 -7.37 14.62 21.04
N LEU A 94 -6.14 14.44 20.56
CA LEU A 94 -5.82 13.71 19.34
C LEU A 94 -4.94 12.51 19.66
N ASP A 95 -5.20 11.40 18.98
CA ASP A 95 -4.38 10.19 19.01
C ASP A 95 -3.98 9.83 17.57
N SER A 96 -2.71 9.51 17.34
CA SER A 96 -2.23 8.97 16.05
C SER A 96 -2.14 7.45 16.11
N PHE A 97 -2.50 6.81 15.00
CA PHE A 97 -2.43 5.37 14.80
C PHE A 97 -1.81 5.05 13.46
N THR A 98 -1.10 3.92 13.41
CA THR A 98 -0.62 3.32 12.16
C THR A 98 -1.31 1.98 11.96
N PHE A 99 -1.84 1.76 10.77
CA PHE A 99 -2.35 0.48 10.28
C PHE A 99 -1.42 -0.05 9.19
N ASP A 100 -0.98 -1.31 9.31
CA ASP A 100 0.00 -1.93 8.38
C ASP A 100 -0.63 -2.93 7.39
N GLY A 101 -1.93 -2.78 7.12
CA GLY A 101 -2.72 -3.72 6.32
C GLY A 101 -3.34 -4.85 7.14
N ARG A 102 -2.91 -5.02 8.41
CA ARG A 102 -3.40 -6.12 9.26
C ARG A 102 -3.64 -5.72 10.70
N TYR A 103 -2.74 -4.95 11.28
CA TYR A 103 -2.75 -4.57 12.68
C TYR A 103 -2.81 -3.06 12.82
N LEU A 104 -3.65 -2.61 13.74
CA LEU A 104 -3.66 -1.24 14.22
C LEU A 104 -2.67 -1.12 15.38
N SER A 105 -1.86 -0.08 15.38
CA SER A 105 -0.93 0.22 16.49
C SER A 105 -1.68 0.60 17.76
N GLU A 106 -0.97 0.63 18.89
CA GLU A 106 -1.45 1.34 20.07
C GLU A 106 -1.57 2.85 19.78
N PRO A 107 -2.49 3.56 20.47
CA PRO A 107 -2.63 5.01 20.32
C PRO A 107 -1.37 5.74 20.75
N THR A 108 -0.92 6.68 19.91
CA THR A 108 0.15 7.62 20.26
C THR A 108 -0.44 9.03 20.45
N PRO A 109 -0.40 9.60 21.68
CA PRO A 109 -0.95 10.93 21.91
C PRO A 109 -0.28 12.00 21.05
N VAL A 110 -1.09 12.84 20.40
CA VAL A 110 -0.61 13.96 19.58
C VAL A 110 -0.72 15.26 20.39
N PRO A 111 0.39 16.01 20.58
CA PRO A 111 0.33 17.31 21.22
C PRO A 111 -0.54 18.29 20.42
N VAL A 112 -1.48 18.93 21.09
CA VAL A 112 -2.32 20.00 20.53
C VAL A 112 -1.95 21.34 21.15
N SER A 113 -2.01 22.40 20.36
CA SER A 113 -1.87 23.77 20.81
C SER A 113 -3.17 24.25 21.46
N ALA A 114 -3.06 25.13 22.46
CA ALA A 114 -4.21 25.80 23.07
C ALA A 114 -4.99 26.71 22.10
N HIS A 115 -4.45 26.95 20.90
CA HIS A 115 -5.06 27.77 19.85
C HIS A 115 -5.57 26.94 18.67
N ASP A 116 -5.46 25.61 18.72
CA ASP A 116 -5.98 24.76 17.66
C ASP A 116 -7.50 24.71 17.72
N ASP A 117 -8.13 24.96 16.58
CA ASP A 117 -9.56 24.73 16.37
C ASP A 117 -9.75 23.32 15.79
N LEU A 118 -9.82 22.33 16.68
CA LEU A 118 -9.99 20.92 16.27
C LEU A 118 -11.33 20.68 15.59
N ASP A 119 -12.37 21.46 15.89
CA ASP A 119 -13.66 21.35 15.20
C ASP A 119 -13.53 21.78 13.74
N ALA A 120 -12.82 22.89 13.49
CA ALA A 120 -12.56 23.37 12.13
C ALA A 120 -11.63 22.44 11.34
N GLN A 121 -10.68 21.78 12.00
CA GLN A 121 -9.70 20.88 11.38
C GLN A 121 -10.21 19.45 11.15
N SER A 122 -11.17 18.99 11.96
CA SER A 122 -11.66 17.61 11.88
C SER A 122 -12.63 17.40 10.73
N PHE A 123 -12.61 16.21 10.15
CA PHE A 123 -13.56 15.76 9.15
C PHE A 123 -13.85 14.28 9.33
N SER A 124 -15.00 13.86 8.80
CA SER A 124 -15.37 12.46 8.64
C SER A 124 -14.95 11.95 7.27
N LEU A 125 -14.76 10.64 7.13
CA LEU A 125 -14.47 10.05 5.81
C LEU A 125 -15.59 10.25 4.79
N GLY A 126 -16.84 10.35 5.25
CA GLY A 126 -17.98 10.63 4.39
C GLY A 126 -17.91 11.99 3.71
N GLU A 127 -17.11 12.92 4.24
CA GLU A 127 -16.84 14.22 3.60
C GLU A 127 -15.73 14.14 2.54
N VAL A 128 -15.11 12.98 2.33
CA VAL A 128 -14.03 12.77 1.35
C VAL A 128 -14.33 11.56 0.45
N PRO A 129 -15.32 11.65 -0.45
CA PRO A 129 -15.64 10.56 -1.39
C PRO A 129 -14.45 10.08 -2.24
N ALA A 130 -13.43 10.92 -2.43
CA ALA A 130 -12.18 10.54 -3.09
C ALA A 130 -11.51 9.31 -2.45
N LEU A 131 -11.65 9.10 -1.14
CA LEU A 131 -11.07 7.96 -0.43
C LEU A 131 -11.78 6.63 -0.70
N ASP A 132 -12.95 6.63 -1.33
CA ASP A 132 -13.61 5.42 -1.83
C ASP A 132 -13.07 4.99 -3.23
N ARG A 133 -12.12 5.76 -3.79
CA ARG A 133 -11.52 5.56 -5.10
C ARG A 133 -10.02 5.87 -5.09
N VAL A 134 -9.30 5.41 -4.08
CA VAL A 134 -7.87 5.69 -3.88
C VAL A 134 -7.05 5.33 -5.13
N GLU A 135 -7.33 4.19 -5.74
CA GLU A 135 -6.65 3.72 -6.94
C GLU A 135 -6.83 4.72 -8.12
N SER A 136 -8.00 5.34 -8.24
CA SER A 136 -8.23 6.37 -9.25
C SER A 136 -7.41 7.64 -8.98
N LEU A 137 -7.22 8.04 -7.72
CA LEU A 137 -6.34 9.17 -7.38
C LEU A 137 -4.89 8.89 -7.79
N VAL A 138 -4.43 7.65 -7.61
CA VAL A 138 -3.10 7.21 -8.03
C VAL A 138 -2.97 7.26 -9.55
N ASP A 139 -3.92 6.66 -10.27
CA ASP A 139 -3.92 6.60 -11.73
C ASP A 139 -3.99 8.02 -12.34
N ASP A 140 -4.87 8.87 -11.84
CA ASP A 140 -5.06 10.25 -12.33
C ASP A 140 -3.83 11.11 -12.04
N ALA A 141 -3.20 10.98 -10.87
CA ALA A 141 -1.98 11.72 -10.54
C ALA A 141 -0.79 11.32 -11.43
N LEU A 142 -0.64 10.03 -11.72
CA LEU A 142 0.39 9.54 -12.64
C LEU A 142 0.14 10.00 -14.08
N ALA A 143 -1.12 9.95 -14.52
CA ALA A 143 -1.52 10.38 -15.86
C ALA A 143 -1.32 11.89 -16.07
N ASP A 144 -1.66 12.72 -15.08
CA ASP A 144 -1.58 14.18 -15.19
C ASP A 144 -0.12 14.67 -15.15
N THR A 145 0.71 14.10 -14.28
CA THR A 145 2.14 14.45 -14.20
C THR A 145 2.95 13.98 -15.41
N ALA A 146 2.55 12.84 -16.00
CA ALA A 146 3.20 12.23 -17.15
C ALA A 146 4.72 12.04 -16.98
N PHE A 147 5.18 11.80 -15.75
CA PHE A 147 6.59 11.54 -15.48
C PHE A 147 6.98 10.15 -15.99
N ASP A 148 8.04 10.10 -16.79
CA ASP A 148 8.72 8.84 -17.10
C ASP A 148 9.18 8.18 -15.78
N ASP A 149 8.83 6.90 -15.61
CA ASP A 149 9.07 6.13 -14.38
C ASP A 149 8.48 6.78 -13.11
N GLY A 150 7.38 7.55 -13.26
CA GLY A 150 6.66 8.18 -12.16
C GLY A 150 6.01 7.17 -11.21
N GLN A 151 6.04 7.49 -9.92
CA GLN A 151 5.51 6.65 -8.84
C GLN A 151 4.82 7.52 -7.80
N VAL A 152 3.69 7.04 -7.29
CA VAL A 152 3.06 7.67 -6.12
C VAL A 152 3.79 7.21 -4.86
N THR A 153 4.30 8.16 -4.07
CA THR A 153 5.03 7.88 -2.82
C THR A 153 4.18 8.13 -1.58
N GLY A 154 3.03 8.78 -1.72
CA GLY A 154 2.05 8.89 -0.65
C GLY A 154 0.82 9.70 -1.06
N ILE A 155 -0.26 9.49 -0.30
CA ILE A 155 -1.48 10.28 -0.37
C ILE A 155 -1.72 10.88 1.01
N SER A 156 -1.97 12.18 1.10
CA SER A 156 -2.30 12.85 2.36
C SER A 156 -3.61 13.59 2.21
N VAL A 157 -4.52 13.38 3.16
CA VAL A 157 -5.76 14.13 3.30
C VAL A 157 -5.71 14.88 4.61
N ASN A 158 -5.84 16.19 4.54
CA ASN A 158 -6.02 17.04 5.70
C ASN A 158 -6.99 18.18 5.35
N ARG A 159 -7.46 18.88 6.37
CA ARG A 159 -8.25 20.10 6.22
C ARG A 159 -7.42 21.27 6.74
N THR A 160 -7.05 22.16 5.81
CA THR A 160 -6.48 23.47 6.13
C THR A 160 -7.58 24.52 5.98
N GLU A 161 -7.85 24.95 4.75
CA GLU A 161 -9.00 25.80 4.41
C GLU A 161 -10.19 25.00 3.88
N ALA A 162 -9.89 23.89 3.20
CA ALA A 162 -10.83 22.91 2.69
C ALA A 162 -10.20 21.52 2.78
N ILE A 163 -11.01 20.46 2.69
CA ILE A 163 -10.47 19.11 2.63
C ILE A 163 -9.83 18.92 1.26
N ARG A 164 -8.55 18.55 1.26
CA ARG A 164 -7.74 18.40 0.05
C ARG A 164 -6.96 17.10 0.15
N PRO A 165 -7.35 16.05 -0.59
CA PRO A 165 -6.44 14.95 -0.88
C PRO A 165 -5.29 15.46 -1.74
N THR A 166 -4.08 15.06 -1.38
CA THR A 166 -2.85 15.42 -2.09
C THR A 166 -2.05 14.16 -2.36
N VAL A 167 -1.55 14.01 -3.57
CA VAL A 167 -0.81 12.83 -4.03
C VAL A 167 0.59 13.27 -4.40
N MET A 168 1.60 12.69 -3.75
CA MET A 168 3.00 12.93 -4.09
C MET A 168 3.41 11.98 -5.21
N VAL A 169 3.84 12.53 -6.34
CA VAL A 169 4.38 11.76 -7.47
C VAL A 169 5.87 12.07 -7.61
N GLU A 170 6.69 11.05 -7.63
CA GLU A 170 8.15 11.14 -7.78
C GLU A 170 8.65 10.28 -8.94
N SER A 171 9.71 10.76 -9.59
CA SER A 171 10.52 10.01 -10.54
C SER A 171 12.01 10.30 -10.26
N PRO A 172 12.95 9.62 -10.92
CA PRO A 172 14.39 9.87 -10.70
C PRO A 172 14.85 11.32 -10.94
N ARG A 173 14.05 12.13 -11.67
CA ARG A 173 14.43 13.50 -12.07
C ARG A 173 13.37 14.56 -11.78
N SER A 174 12.19 14.16 -11.33
CA SER A 174 11.05 15.05 -11.17
C SER A 174 10.24 14.68 -9.94
N ARG A 175 9.57 15.67 -9.34
CA ARG A 175 8.61 15.46 -8.26
C ARG A 175 7.51 16.51 -8.36
N ALA A 176 6.30 16.11 -8.04
CA ALA A 176 5.14 17.00 -8.03
C ALA A 176 4.13 16.57 -6.97
N LEU A 177 3.41 17.56 -6.44
CA LEU A 177 2.24 17.37 -5.61
C LEU A 177 1.00 17.60 -6.47
N VAL A 178 0.18 16.57 -6.66
CA VAL A 178 -1.14 16.66 -7.32
C VAL A 178 -2.19 16.88 -6.24
N VAL A 179 -2.98 17.93 -6.36
CA VAL A 179 -3.97 18.34 -5.37
C VAL A 179 -5.35 18.05 -5.94
N PHE A 180 -6.13 17.28 -5.20
CA PHE A 180 -7.51 16.95 -5.52
C PHE A 180 -8.48 17.73 -4.62
N ASP A 181 -9.71 17.90 -5.09
CA ASP A 181 -10.82 18.21 -4.20
C ASP A 181 -11.32 16.96 -3.45
N ALA A 182 -12.31 17.15 -2.57
CA ALA A 182 -12.86 16.07 -1.76
C ALA A 182 -13.56 14.97 -2.58
N ASP A 183 -14.05 15.29 -3.77
CA ASP A 183 -14.72 14.35 -4.69
C ASP A 183 -13.71 13.58 -5.55
N GLY A 184 -12.46 14.03 -5.60
CA GLY A 184 -11.37 13.39 -6.32
C GLY A 184 -11.13 13.98 -7.71
N ALA A 185 -11.58 15.21 -7.98
CA ALA A 185 -11.17 15.93 -9.18
C ALA A 185 -9.86 16.69 -8.96
N ILE A 186 -8.96 16.66 -9.95
CA ILE A 186 -7.71 17.43 -9.89
C ILE A 186 -8.03 18.93 -9.85
N SER A 187 -7.51 19.59 -8.82
CA SER A 187 -7.66 21.03 -8.59
C SER A 187 -6.36 21.81 -8.82
N GLY A 188 -5.21 21.13 -8.82
CA GLY A 188 -3.93 21.74 -9.14
C GLY A 188 -2.78 20.75 -9.12
N VAL A 189 -1.68 21.12 -9.78
CA VAL A 189 -0.40 20.39 -9.74
C VAL A 189 0.72 21.36 -9.45
N HIS A 190 1.57 21.00 -8.48
CA HIS A 190 2.66 21.83 -8.00
C HIS A 190 3.99 21.08 -8.13
N PRO A 191 4.91 21.51 -9.01
CA PRO A 191 6.26 20.95 -9.06
C PRO A 191 7.05 21.34 -7.80
N LEU A 192 7.94 20.46 -7.34
CA LEU A 192 8.71 20.62 -6.11
C LEU A 192 10.23 20.62 -6.32
#